data_AF-A0A672QA30-F1
#
_entry.id   AF-A0A672QA30-F1
#
_cell.length_a   1.000
_cell.length_b   1.000
_cell.length_c   1.000
_cell.angle_alpha   90.00
_cell.angle_beta   90.00
_cell.angle_gamma   90.00
#
_symmetry.space_group_name_H-M   'P 1'
#
loop_
_entity.id
_entity.type
_entity.pdbx_description
1 polymer ?
#
loop_
_entity_poly.entity_id
_entity_poly.type
_entity_poly.pdbx_seq_one_letter_code
_entity_poly.pdbx_strand_id
1 'polypeptide(L)'
;MVDRVCNRMKVFLQEKKGEKETCPILDQFLSHVAKTGETMIQWSQIKGYFLFKLEKVMDDFKDSCPEQRGPANPNVEYIPFEEMKQRILKIVNGYNGIPFTIQRLCELLTEPKRNYAGTDKFLRGVEKNVMVVSCVYPTSEKKGSGCVNRMNGVMFPGNASAFPDRNVNGPGTHRPLNRPKLSLSSSVATNGLPDSTESKEQASEQSDRTVK
;
A
#
# COMPACT_ATOMS: atom_id res chain seq x y z
N MET A 1 -22.58 1.70 -19.08
CA MET A 1 -21.97 0.67 -18.18
C MET A 1 -22.33 0.97 -16.73
N VAL A 2 -21.96 2.16 -16.24
CA VAL A 2 -22.20 2.66 -14.87
C VAL A 2 -23.60 2.33 -14.34
N ASP A 3 -24.67 2.57 -15.11
CA ASP A 3 -26.07 2.37 -14.67
C ASP A 3 -26.39 0.93 -14.26
N ARG A 4 -25.82 -0.05 -14.97
CA ARG A 4 -25.96 -1.49 -14.64
C ARG A 4 -25.25 -1.83 -13.33
N VAL A 5 -24.08 -1.24 -13.10
CA VAL A 5 -23.33 -1.38 -11.84
C VAL A 5 -24.10 -0.72 -10.71
N CYS A 6 -24.49 0.56 -10.84
CA CYS A 6 -25.27 1.31 -9.86
C CYS A 6 -26.60 0.61 -9.50
N ASN A 7 -27.31 0.06 -10.48
CA ASN A 7 -28.57 -0.63 -10.21
C ASN A 7 -28.36 -2.00 -9.53
N ARG A 8 -27.35 -2.81 -9.93
CA ARG A 8 -27.03 -4.03 -9.16
C ARG A 8 -26.50 -3.70 -7.75
N MET A 9 -25.78 -2.59 -7.58
CA MET A 9 -25.29 -2.11 -6.29
C MET A 9 -26.46 -1.74 -5.35
N LYS A 10 -27.48 -1.03 -5.85
CA LYS A 10 -28.70 -0.72 -5.08
C LYS A 10 -29.42 -1.99 -4.61
N VAL A 11 -29.60 -2.98 -5.51
CA VAL A 11 -30.22 -4.27 -5.17
C VAL A 11 -29.37 -5.01 -4.13
N PHE A 12 -28.06 -5.09 -4.33
CA PHE A 12 -27.14 -5.71 -3.37
C PHE A 12 -27.22 -5.07 -1.98
N LEU A 13 -27.41 -3.75 -1.88
CA LEU A 13 -27.59 -3.07 -0.58
C LEU A 13 -28.93 -3.43 0.09
N GLN A 14 -29.97 -3.77 -0.68
CA GLN A 14 -31.30 -4.18 -0.19
C GLN A 14 -31.41 -5.66 0.21
N GLU A 15 -30.59 -6.54 -0.38
CA GLU A 15 -30.51 -7.98 -0.04
C GLU A 15 -30.25 -8.20 1.47
N LYS A 16 -30.79 -9.27 2.06
CA LYS A 16 -30.58 -9.58 3.50
C LYS A 16 -29.16 -10.06 3.74
N LYS A 17 -28.60 -9.83 4.94
CA LYS A 17 -27.16 -10.10 5.22
C LYS A 17 -26.74 -11.56 4.96
N GLY A 18 -27.65 -12.53 5.11
CA GLY A 18 -27.39 -13.95 4.84
C GLY A 18 -27.55 -14.40 3.38
N GLU A 19 -28.04 -13.55 2.48
CA GLU A 19 -28.32 -13.88 1.06
C GLU A 19 -27.32 -13.21 0.10
N LYS A 20 -26.35 -12.46 0.63
CA LYS A 20 -25.42 -11.64 -0.16
C LYS A 20 -24.32 -12.51 -0.77
N GLU A 21 -24.35 -12.63 -2.10
CA GLU A 21 -23.32 -13.31 -2.87
C GLU A 21 -22.47 -12.35 -3.73
N THR A 22 -21.30 -12.86 -4.14
CA THR A 22 -20.38 -12.19 -5.06
C THR A 22 -20.97 -12.09 -6.46
N CYS A 23 -21.30 -10.87 -6.89
CA CYS A 23 -21.99 -10.59 -8.15
C CYS A 23 -21.00 -10.36 -9.30
N PRO A 24 -21.04 -11.12 -10.41
CA PRO A 24 -20.09 -10.97 -11.53
C PRO A 24 -20.01 -9.55 -12.12
N ILE A 25 -21.11 -8.80 -12.17
CA ILE A 25 -21.14 -7.40 -12.64
C ILE A 25 -20.35 -6.47 -11.70
N LEU A 26 -20.38 -6.73 -10.39
CA LEU A 26 -19.69 -5.93 -9.38
C LEU A 26 -18.22 -6.36 -9.25
N ASP A 27 -17.90 -7.64 -9.45
CA ASP A 27 -16.53 -8.14 -9.55
C ASP A 27 -15.83 -7.67 -10.84
N GLN A 28 -16.54 -7.59 -11.98
CA GLN A 28 -16.05 -6.94 -13.19
C GLN A 28 -15.78 -5.45 -12.97
N PHE A 29 -16.63 -4.76 -12.18
CA PHE A 29 -16.41 -3.37 -11.79
C PHE A 29 -15.14 -3.22 -10.94
N LEU A 30 -14.96 -4.00 -9.87
CA LEU A 30 -13.73 -3.97 -9.08
C LEU A 30 -12.49 -4.33 -9.94
N SER A 31 -12.63 -5.24 -10.90
CA SER A 31 -11.57 -5.60 -11.86
C SER A 31 -11.24 -4.51 -12.88
N HIS A 32 -12.14 -3.53 -13.09
CA HIS A 32 -11.84 -2.31 -13.83
C HIS A 32 -11.09 -1.32 -12.93
N VAL A 33 -11.61 -1.06 -11.72
CA VAL A 33 -10.96 -0.14 -10.74
C VAL A 33 -9.54 -0.60 -10.39
N ALA A 34 -9.28 -1.91 -10.32
CA ALA A 34 -7.93 -2.47 -10.14
C ALA A 34 -6.94 -2.12 -11.27
N LYS A 35 -7.43 -1.80 -12.47
CA LYS A 35 -6.61 -1.53 -13.66
C LYS A 35 -6.49 -0.04 -13.98
N THR A 36 -7.53 0.76 -13.69
CA THR A 36 -7.59 2.19 -14.02
C THR A 36 -7.52 3.12 -12.80
N GLY A 37 -7.88 2.63 -11.61
CA GLY A 37 -8.16 3.46 -10.44
C GLY A 37 -9.49 4.25 -10.51
N GLU A 38 -10.20 4.21 -11.64
CA GLU A 38 -11.39 5.01 -11.91
C GLU A 38 -12.65 4.31 -11.37
N THR A 39 -13.27 4.86 -10.32
CA THR A 39 -14.50 4.25 -9.75
C THR A 39 -15.78 4.64 -10.49
N MET A 40 -15.80 5.76 -11.22
CA MET A 40 -16.98 6.31 -11.93
C MET A 40 -18.28 6.48 -11.11
N ILE A 41 -18.21 6.23 -9.79
CA ILE A 41 -19.33 6.06 -8.86
C ILE A 41 -18.88 6.58 -7.48
N GLN A 42 -19.79 7.22 -6.75
CA GLN A 42 -19.54 7.75 -5.40
C GLN A 42 -19.25 6.64 -4.37
N TRP A 43 -18.36 6.95 -3.40
CA TRP A 43 -18.00 6.06 -2.30
C TRP A 43 -19.21 5.48 -1.56
N SER A 44 -20.20 6.33 -1.27
CA SER A 44 -21.46 5.98 -0.59
C SER A 44 -22.19 4.77 -1.18
N GLN A 45 -22.10 4.59 -2.51
CA GLN A 45 -22.75 3.48 -3.21
C GLN A 45 -21.86 2.22 -3.19
N ILE A 46 -20.56 2.36 -3.44
CA ILE A 46 -19.65 1.21 -3.57
C ILE A 46 -19.18 0.64 -2.22
N LYS A 47 -19.14 1.46 -1.16
CA LYS A 47 -18.62 1.12 0.19
C LYS A 47 -19.21 -0.17 0.77
N GLY A 48 -20.53 -0.36 0.66
CA GLY A 48 -21.22 -1.52 1.23
C GLY A 48 -20.85 -2.85 0.56
N TYR A 49 -20.71 -2.86 -0.77
CA TYR A 49 -20.23 -4.05 -1.49
C TYR A 49 -18.72 -4.23 -1.34
N PHE A 50 -17.95 -3.13 -1.32
CA PHE A 50 -16.50 -3.16 -1.11
C PHE A 50 -16.14 -3.78 0.24
N LEU A 51 -16.82 -3.39 1.33
CA LEU A 51 -16.66 -4.00 2.66
C LEU A 51 -17.01 -5.49 2.66
N PHE A 52 -18.13 -5.88 2.03
CA PHE A 52 -18.52 -7.29 1.90
C PHE A 52 -17.49 -8.12 1.11
N LYS A 53 -17.02 -7.61 -0.03
CA LYS A 53 -16.00 -8.29 -0.84
C LYS A 53 -14.68 -8.37 -0.08
N LEU A 54 -14.30 -7.33 0.65
CA LEU A 54 -13.10 -7.29 1.49
C LEU A 54 -13.16 -8.30 2.63
N GLU A 55 -14.26 -8.37 3.37
CA GLU A 55 -14.51 -9.41 4.39
C GLU A 55 -14.38 -10.81 3.76
N LYS A 56 -15.18 -11.10 2.73
CA LYS A 56 -15.17 -12.41 2.08
C LYS A 56 -13.79 -12.79 1.51
N VAL A 57 -13.07 -11.87 0.88
CA VAL A 57 -11.73 -12.17 0.32
C VAL A 57 -10.70 -12.45 1.41
N MET A 58 -10.80 -11.84 2.60
CA MET A 58 -9.92 -12.19 3.72
C MET A 58 -10.19 -13.61 4.24
N ASP A 59 -11.46 -14.00 4.33
CA ASP A 59 -11.87 -15.34 4.77
C ASP A 59 -11.53 -16.41 3.70
N ASP A 60 -11.95 -16.21 2.44
CA ASP A 60 -11.62 -17.07 1.29
C ASP A 60 -10.09 -17.25 1.13
N PHE A 61 -9.29 -16.21 1.39
CA PHE A 61 -7.83 -16.31 1.29
C PHE A 61 -7.24 -17.16 2.42
N LYS A 62 -7.66 -16.94 3.66
CA LYS A 62 -7.22 -17.70 4.83
C LYS A 62 -7.57 -19.18 4.70
N ASP A 63 -8.81 -19.50 4.38
CA ASP A 63 -9.27 -20.89 4.30
C ASP A 63 -8.61 -21.63 3.11
N SER A 64 -8.21 -20.90 2.06
CA SER A 64 -7.47 -21.45 0.91
C SER A 64 -5.94 -21.39 1.04
N CYS A 65 -5.42 -20.97 2.19
CA CYS A 65 -4.00 -20.96 2.57
C CYS A 65 -3.85 -21.38 4.05
N PRO A 66 -4.09 -22.67 4.38
CA PRO A 66 -3.95 -23.19 5.75
C PRO A 66 -2.57 -22.89 6.33
N GLU A 67 -2.55 -22.63 7.64
CA GLU A 67 -1.52 -21.80 8.28
C GLU A 67 -0.15 -22.47 8.39
N GLN A 68 0.67 -22.38 7.34
CA GLN A 68 2.10 -22.68 7.39
C GLN A 68 2.87 -21.59 8.17
N ARG A 69 2.65 -21.54 9.49
CA ARG A 69 3.36 -20.60 10.37
C ARG A 69 4.83 -21.00 10.46
N GLY A 70 5.70 -20.16 9.88
CA GLY A 70 7.15 -20.24 10.11
C GLY A 70 7.52 -19.91 11.56
N PRO A 71 8.80 -20.05 11.95
CA PRO A 71 9.26 -19.68 13.29
C PRO A 71 8.91 -18.21 13.60
N ALA A 72 8.40 -17.97 14.82
CA ALA A 72 7.93 -16.65 15.23
C ALA A 72 9.10 -15.64 15.26
N ASN A 73 8.98 -14.56 14.48
CA ASN A 73 9.98 -13.49 14.47
C ASN A 73 9.67 -12.50 15.60
N PRO A 74 10.56 -12.29 16.59
CA PRO A 74 10.29 -11.41 17.73
C PRO A 74 10.11 -9.93 17.36
N ASN A 75 10.53 -9.52 16.16
CA ASN A 75 10.31 -8.17 15.62
C ASN A 75 8.94 -7.99 14.94
N VAL A 76 8.10 -9.03 14.94
CA VAL A 76 6.78 -9.04 14.28
C VAL A 76 5.72 -9.42 15.31
N GLU A 77 5.08 -8.39 15.89
CA GLU A 77 3.94 -8.52 16.81
C GLU A 77 2.90 -9.52 16.27
N TYR A 78 2.61 -10.59 17.00
CA TYR A 78 1.56 -11.53 16.61
C TYR A 78 0.18 -10.94 16.89
N ILE A 79 -0.58 -10.71 15.82
CA ILE A 79 -1.96 -10.22 15.85
C ILE A 79 -2.84 -11.33 15.28
N PRO A 80 -3.86 -11.84 15.98
CA PRO A 80 -4.76 -12.87 15.47
C PRO A 80 -5.50 -12.42 14.18
N PHE A 81 -5.78 -13.38 13.30
CA PHE A 81 -6.51 -13.17 12.03
C PHE A 81 -7.74 -12.27 12.21
N GLU A 82 -8.61 -12.62 13.16
CA GLU A 82 -9.89 -11.93 13.36
C GLU A 82 -9.69 -10.50 13.87
N GLU A 83 -8.68 -10.25 14.72
CA GLU A 83 -8.40 -8.90 15.19
C GLU A 83 -7.92 -7.99 14.05
N MET A 84 -7.00 -8.49 13.20
CA MET A 84 -6.51 -7.74 12.04
C MET A 84 -7.63 -7.53 11.01
N LYS A 85 -8.49 -8.54 10.76
CA LYS A 85 -9.70 -8.43 9.93
C LYS A 85 -10.64 -7.33 10.44
N GLN A 86 -11.03 -7.37 11.71
CA GLN A 86 -11.93 -6.36 12.30
C GLN A 86 -11.31 -4.96 12.29
N ARG A 87 -10.00 -4.83 12.53
CA ARG A 87 -9.25 -3.58 12.43
C ARG A 87 -9.30 -2.99 11.02
N ILE A 88 -9.05 -3.80 9.99
CA ILE A 88 -9.15 -3.42 8.57
C ILE A 88 -10.56 -2.96 8.21
N LEU A 89 -11.59 -3.75 8.54
CA LEU A 89 -12.99 -3.44 8.23
C LEU A 89 -13.45 -2.15 8.92
N LYS A 90 -13.02 -1.92 10.17
CA LYS A 90 -13.30 -0.69 10.93
C LYS A 90 -12.70 0.55 10.25
N ILE A 91 -11.47 0.47 9.74
CA ILE A 91 -10.80 1.58 9.03
C ILE A 91 -11.55 1.92 7.73
N VAL A 92 -11.85 0.92 6.89
CA VAL A 92 -12.58 1.11 5.63
C VAL A 92 -14.01 1.59 5.87
N ASN A 93 -14.67 1.14 6.93
CA ASN A 93 -15.97 1.67 7.32
C ASN A 93 -15.89 3.11 7.88
N GLY A 94 -14.74 3.56 8.35
CA GLY A 94 -14.48 4.96 8.71
C GLY A 94 -14.33 5.91 7.50
N TYR A 95 -14.18 5.39 6.28
CA TYR A 95 -13.97 6.23 5.09
C TYR A 95 -15.22 7.03 4.69
N ASN A 96 -15.03 8.32 4.43
CA ASN A 96 -16.03 9.27 3.93
C ASN A 96 -15.98 9.46 2.40
N GLY A 97 -14.88 9.06 1.76
CA GLY A 97 -14.66 9.14 0.31
C GLY A 97 -13.83 7.97 -0.21
N ILE A 98 -13.52 8.00 -1.50
CA ILE A 98 -12.72 6.95 -2.17
C ILE A 98 -11.26 7.10 -1.70
N PRO A 99 -10.60 6.06 -1.14
CA PRO A 99 -9.19 6.16 -0.76
C PRO A 99 -8.30 6.31 -1.99
N PHE A 100 -7.17 7.03 -1.91
CA PHE A 100 -6.24 7.12 -3.05
C PHE A 100 -5.63 5.75 -3.40
N THR A 101 -5.58 4.84 -2.44
CA THR A 101 -5.17 3.44 -2.60
C THR A 101 -6.25 2.54 -3.22
N ILE A 102 -7.40 3.08 -3.69
CA ILE A 102 -8.53 2.27 -4.20
C ILE A 102 -8.13 1.30 -5.31
N GLN A 103 -7.26 1.71 -6.23
CA GLN A 103 -6.74 0.83 -7.29
C GLN A 103 -6.03 -0.39 -6.67
N ARG A 104 -5.04 -0.12 -5.80
CA ARG A 104 -4.25 -1.16 -5.14
C ARG A 104 -5.12 -2.05 -4.25
N LEU A 105 -6.10 -1.50 -3.55
CA LEU A 105 -7.05 -2.29 -2.77
C LEU A 105 -7.90 -3.19 -3.70
N CYS A 106 -8.37 -2.69 -4.84
CA CYS A 106 -9.11 -3.51 -5.81
C CYS A 106 -8.25 -4.62 -6.40
N GLU A 107 -6.96 -4.38 -6.71
CA GLU A 107 -6.03 -5.45 -7.11
C GLU A 107 -5.92 -6.57 -6.06
N LEU A 108 -5.96 -6.22 -4.78
CA LEU A 108 -5.95 -7.18 -3.67
C LEU A 108 -7.30 -7.89 -3.48
N LEU A 109 -8.43 -7.26 -3.85
CA LEU A 109 -9.75 -7.90 -3.82
C LEU A 109 -10.00 -8.84 -5.02
N THR A 110 -9.39 -8.58 -6.17
CA THR A 110 -9.59 -9.39 -7.38
C THR A 110 -8.56 -10.50 -7.52
N GLU A 111 -7.30 -10.24 -7.18
CA GLU A 111 -6.18 -11.16 -7.44
C GLU A 111 -5.22 -11.24 -6.24
N PRO A 112 -5.70 -11.58 -5.02
CA PRO A 112 -4.88 -11.59 -3.80
C PRO A 112 -3.69 -12.55 -3.91
N LYS A 113 -3.91 -13.74 -4.50
CA LYS A 113 -2.88 -14.79 -4.67
C LYS A 113 -1.76 -14.45 -5.65
N ARG A 114 -1.94 -13.45 -6.54
CA ARG A 114 -0.84 -12.91 -7.36
C ARG A 114 0.10 -12.03 -6.54
N ASN A 115 -0.41 -11.44 -5.46
CA ASN A 115 0.30 -10.44 -4.66
C ASN A 115 0.92 -11.03 -3.39
N TYR A 116 0.30 -12.06 -2.80
CA TYR A 116 0.72 -12.64 -1.53
C TYR A 116 0.50 -14.16 -1.51
N ALA A 117 1.44 -14.87 -0.89
CA ALA A 117 1.44 -16.34 -0.76
C ALA A 117 1.11 -16.84 0.66
N GLY A 118 0.67 -15.97 1.57
CA GLY A 118 0.36 -16.35 2.96
C GLY A 118 -0.37 -15.26 3.73
N THR A 119 -1.25 -15.69 4.64
CA THR A 119 -2.35 -14.87 5.21
C THR A 119 -1.84 -13.65 5.98
N ASP A 120 -0.83 -13.78 6.83
CA ASP A 120 -0.26 -12.65 7.59
C ASP A 120 0.30 -11.55 6.67
N LYS A 121 0.94 -11.95 5.56
CA LYS A 121 1.51 -11.01 4.60
C LYS A 121 0.41 -10.31 3.80
N PHE A 122 -0.65 -11.03 3.45
CA PHE A 122 -1.84 -10.47 2.80
C PHE A 122 -2.53 -9.44 3.71
N LEU A 123 -2.88 -9.83 4.94
CA LEU A 123 -3.60 -8.95 5.86
C LEU A 123 -2.79 -7.70 6.22
N ARG A 124 -1.48 -7.81 6.53
CA ARG A 124 -0.63 -6.63 6.75
C ARG A 124 -0.45 -5.77 5.49
N GLY A 125 -0.51 -6.39 4.31
CA GLY A 125 -0.56 -5.69 3.03
C GLY A 125 -1.81 -4.83 2.90
N VAL A 126 -2.98 -5.40 3.21
CA VAL A 126 -4.26 -4.68 3.25
C VAL A 126 -4.27 -3.61 4.33
N GLU A 127 -3.89 -3.92 5.58
CA GLU A 127 -3.80 -3.00 6.71
C GLU A 127 -3.02 -1.74 6.35
N LYS A 128 -1.80 -1.89 5.81
CA LYS A 128 -1.00 -0.75 5.35
C LYS A 128 -1.68 0.06 4.26
N ASN A 129 -2.32 -0.58 3.28
CA ASN A 129 -3.03 0.12 2.20
C ASN A 129 -4.30 0.84 2.67
N VAL A 130 -4.92 0.41 3.77
CA VAL A 130 -6.08 1.12 4.35
C VAL A 130 -5.69 2.20 5.36
N MET A 131 -4.49 2.14 5.94
CA MET A 131 -3.99 3.14 6.90
C MET A 131 -3.42 4.41 6.27
N VAL A 132 -3.01 4.42 5.00
CA VAL A 132 -2.44 5.64 4.38
C VAL A 132 -3.52 6.71 4.19
N VAL A 133 -3.14 7.98 4.37
CA VAL A 133 -3.98 9.20 4.43
C VAL A 133 -5.30 9.06 3.67
N SER A 134 -6.39 8.92 4.42
CA SER A 134 -7.62 8.34 3.91
C SER A 134 -8.54 9.35 3.20
N CYS A 135 -9.11 8.89 2.07
CA CYS A 135 -10.05 9.59 1.19
C CYS A 135 -9.46 10.71 0.33
N VAL A 136 -9.60 10.57 -1.00
CA VAL A 136 -9.50 11.66 -1.98
C VAL A 136 -10.89 12.28 -2.15
N TYR A 137 -10.95 13.61 -2.20
CA TYR A 137 -12.15 14.32 -2.62
C TYR A 137 -12.26 14.27 -4.15
N PRO A 138 -13.39 13.83 -4.73
CA PRO A 138 -13.61 13.95 -6.17
C PRO A 138 -13.50 15.43 -6.57
N THR A 139 -12.57 15.74 -7.46
CA THR A 139 -12.36 17.10 -7.97
C THR A 139 -13.54 17.48 -8.86
N SER A 140 -14.51 18.21 -8.29
CA SER A 140 -15.61 18.78 -9.05
C SER A 140 -15.06 19.73 -10.13
N GLU A 141 -15.37 19.47 -11.40
CA GLU A 141 -14.90 20.24 -12.56
C GLU A 141 -15.60 21.61 -12.64
N LYS A 142 -15.32 22.48 -11.68
CA LYS A 142 -15.76 23.87 -11.71
C LYS A 142 -14.87 24.65 -12.67
N LYS A 143 -15.40 24.95 -13.86
CA LYS A 143 -14.75 25.76 -14.90
C LYS A 143 -14.07 27.01 -14.32
N GLY A 144 -12.77 27.16 -14.61
CA GLY A 144 -12.07 28.45 -14.56
C GLY A 144 -11.52 28.92 -13.20
N SER A 145 -10.42 28.31 -12.74
CA SER A 145 -9.22 29.05 -12.31
C SER A 145 -8.04 28.09 -12.12
N GLY A 146 -6.84 28.46 -12.56
CA GLY A 146 -5.68 27.57 -12.53
C GLY A 146 -5.02 27.49 -11.15
N CYS A 147 -5.24 26.39 -10.42
CA CYS A 147 -4.41 26.05 -9.27
C CYS A 147 -3.04 25.53 -9.74
N VAL A 148 -2.03 26.40 -9.74
CA VAL A 148 -0.64 26.01 -10.06
C VAL A 148 -0.10 25.03 -9.01
N ASN A 149 0.21 23.81 -9.43
CA ASN A 149 0.90 22.82 -8.60
C ASN A 149 2.27 23.36 -8.18
N ARG A 150 2.40 23.80 -6.92
CA ARG A 150 3.68 24.23 -6.33
C ARG A 150 4.55 23.02 -5.98
N MET A 151 5.06 22.34 -7.01
CA MET A 151 6.07 21.30 -6.86
C MET A 151 7.48 21.93 -6.74
N ASN A 152 8.43 21.20 -6.16
CA ASN A 152 9.75 21.71 -5.77
C ASN A 152 10.52 22.45 -6.89
N GLY A 153 10.77 23.74 -6.67
CA GLY A 153 12.09 24.36 -6.92
C GLY A 153 12.56 24.61 -8.35
N VAL A 154 11.85 24.21 -9.40
CA VAL A 154 12.29 24.41 -10.80
C VAL A 154 11.56 25.60 -11.44
N MET A 155 12.25 26.74 -11.56
CA MET A 155 11.77 27.89 -12.37
C MET A 155 12.13 27.64 -13.84
N PHE A 156 11.12 27.39 -14.68
CA PHE A 156 11.31 27.40 -16.14
C PHE A 156 11.11 28.82 -16.70
N PRO A 157 12.02 29.34 -17.54
CA PRO A 157 11.93 30.71 -18.04
C PRO A 157 10.92 30.81 -19.20
N GLY A 158 9.94 31.72 -19.13
CA GLY A 158 9.03 31.91 -20.27
C GLY A 158 7.70 32.62 -20.07
N ASN A 159 7.60 33.69 -19.26
CA ASN A 159 6.70 34.82 -19.59
C ASN A 159 6.94 36.03 -18.67
N ALA A 160 7.48 37.11 -19.25
CA ALA A 160 7.64 38.40 -18.58
C ALA A 160 7.14 39.50 -19.52
N SER A 161 5.90 39.96 -19.31
CA SER A 161 5.28 41.02 -20.11
C SER A 161 4.91 42.21 -19.22
N ALA A 162 5.59 43.34 -19.47
CA ALA A 162 5.24 44.70 -19.07
C ALA A 162 4.97 44.99 -17.57
N PHE A 163 6.02 45.47 -16.87
CA PHE A 163 5.93 46.71 -16.08
C PHE A 163 7.22 47.53 -16.30
N PRO A 164 7.16 48.88 -16.27
CA PRO A 164 8.21 49.71 -16.86
C PRO A 164 9.38 50.08 -15.95
N ASP A 165 10.51 50.32 -16.63
CA ASP A 165 11.70 51.10 -16.29
C ASP A 165 11.74 51.86 -14.95
N ARG A 166 12.73 51.52 -14.11
CA ARG A 166 13.59 52.52 -13.46
C ARG A 166 15.06 52.09 -13.46
N ASN A 167 15.83 52.77 -14.28
CA ASN A 167 17.31 52.83 -14.30
C ASN A 167 17.95 53.22 -12.94
N VAL A 168 19.29 53.10 -12.87
CA VAL A 168 20.29 53.77 -11.99
C VAL A 168 21.14 52.82 -11.11
N ASN A 169 22.40 52.66 -11.54
CA ASN A 169 23.63 52.29 -10.79
C ASN A 169 23.79 50.87 -10.18
N GLY A 170 24.96 50.26 -10.40
CA GLY A 170 25.53 49.16 -9.59
C GLY A 170 26.43 49.70 -8.45
N PRO A 171 27.48 48.98 -7.98
CA PRO A 171 27.96 47.64 -8.36
C PRO A 171 28.16 46.71 -7.13
N GLY A 172 28.83 45.56 -7.32
CA GLY A 172 29.62 44.91 -6.26
C GLY A 172 29.04 43.64 -5.62
N THR A 173 29.95 42.77 -5.16
CA THR A 173 29.67 41.50 -4.47
C THR A 173 29.63 41.64 -2.95
N HIS A 174 28.81 40.86 -2.24
CA HIS A 174 29.13 40.45 -0.87
C HIS A 174 28.84 38.97 -0.60
N ARG A 175 29.88 38.28 -0.10
CA ARG A 175 29.84 36.92 0.47
C ARG A 175 29.89 37.04 2.00
N PRO A 176 29.07 36.29 2.75
CA PRO A 176 29.39 35.94 4.13
C PRO A 176 30.11 34.59 4.21
N LEU A 177 31.15 34.48 5.04
CA LEU A 177 31.64 33.19 5.54
C LEU A 177 31.03 32.95 6.92
N ASN A 178 30.47 31.76 7.17
CA ASN A 178 30.81 31.00 8.38
C ASN A 178 30.28 29.56 8.34
N ARG A 179 31.18 28.60 8.56
CA ARG A 179 30.87 27.26 9.07
C ARG A 179 32.07 26.79 9.91
N PRO A 180 31.96 26.79 11.26
CA PRO A 180 32.92 26.12 12.11
C PRO A 180 33.06 24.62 11.75
N LYS A 181 34.25 24.06 11.93
CA LYS A 181 34.62 22.70 11.50
C LYS A 181 35.61 22.10 12.50
N LEU A 182 35.71 20.76 12.54
CA LEU A 182 36.66 19.95 13.33
C LEU A 182 36.27 19.86 14.83
N SER A 183 36.61 18.81 15.59
CA SER A 183 37.26 17.50 15.32
C SER A 183 36.67 16.46 16.31
N LEU A 184 36.52 15.15 16.06
CA LEU A 184 37.24 14.15 15.25
C LEU A 184 38.47 13.52 15.94
N SER A 185 38.28 12.30 16.46
CA SER A 185 39.25 11.22 16.69
C SER A 185 38.51 9.91 16.37
N SER A 186 38.94 8.97 15.51
CA SER A 186 40.23 8.28 15.32
C SER A 186 40.52 7.25 16.44
N SER A 187 40.91 5.99 16.19
CA SER A 187 41.25 5.24 14.95
C SER A 187 40.48 3.87 14.95
N VAL A 188 40.79 2.73 14.29
CA VAL A 188 41.98 2.17 13.60
C VAL A 188 41.58 1.17 12.47
N ALA A 189 42.51 0.29 12.05
CA ALA A 189 42.39 -0.79 11.04
C ALA A 189 41.61 -2.04 11.57
N THR A 190 41.35 -3.14 10.84
CA THR A 190 42.06 -3.70 9.66
C THR A 190 41.17 -4.56 8.74
N ASN A 191 41.61 -4.72 7.49
CA ASN A 191 41.11 -5.76 6.58
C ASN A 191 41.84 -7.09 6.84
N GLY A 192 41.18 -8.22 6.60
CA GLY A 192 41.80 -9.56 6.70
C GLY A 192 40.86 -10.67 6.27
N LEU A 193 41.15 -11.29 5.12
CA LEU A 193 40.55 -12.55 4.67
C LEU A 193 41.55 -13.68 4.99
N PRO A 194 41.12 -14.80 5.57
CA PRO A 194 41.82 -16.07 5.46
C PRO A 194 41.09 -17.01 4.48
N ASP A 195 41.88 -17.66 3.63
CA ASP A 195 41.52 -18.83 2.82
C ASP A 195 42.00 -20.13 3.52
N SER A 196 41.77 -21.30 2.92
CA SER A 196 42.25 -22.64 3.31
C SER A 196 41.44 -23.40 4.37
N THR A 197 40.53 -24.23 3.88
CA THR A 197 40.54 -25.71 4.02
C THR A 197 41.21 -26.35 5.25
N GLU A 198 40.43 -27.12 6.03
CA GLU A 198 40.88 -28.43 6.52
C GLU A 198 39.73 -29.44 6.45
N SER A 199 40.00 -30.65 5.95
CA SER A 199 39.04 -31.77 5.87
C SER A 199 39.29 -32.76 7.00
N LYS A 200 38.24 -33.25 7.66
CA LYS A 200 38.36 -34.43 8.52
C LYS A 200 37.10 -35.29 8.56
N GLU A 201 37.17 -36.43 7.89
CA GLU A 201 36.30 -37.56 8.16
C GLU A 201 36.61 -38.15 9.55
N GLN A 202 35.58 -38.62 10.26
CA GLN A 202 35.72 -39.75 11.17
C GLN A 202 34.56 -40.73 10.93
N ALA A 203 34.85 -42.01 11.10
CA ALA A 203 34.10 -43.10 10.49
C ALA A 203 33.15 -43.84 11.46
N SER A 204 32.41 -44.78 10.88
CA SER A 204 31.44 -45.68 11.49
C SER A 204 32.01 -46.65 12.54
N GLU A 205 31.26 -46.84 13.62
CA GLU A 205 31.04 -48.10 14.39
C GLU A 205 29.62 -47.94 15.01
N GLN A 206 28.57 -48.73 14.73
CA GLN A 206 28.34 -50.16 14.48
C GLN A 206 28.15 -51.04 15.73
N SER A 207 26.92 -51.10 16.22
CA SER A 207 26.27 -52.30 16.81
C SER A 207 24.74 -52.10 16.70
N ASP A 208 24.01 -52.86 15.87
CA ASP A 208 23.53 -54.26 16.00
C ASP A 208 22.19 -54.38 16.77
N ARG A 209 21.47 -55.47 16.52
CA ARG A 209 20.03 -55.65 16.71
C ARG A 209 19.65 -56.06 18.13
N THR A 210 18.40 -55.81 18.48
CA THR A 210 17.47 -56.92 18.81
C THR A 210 16.03 -56.51 18.50
N VAL A 211 15.24 -57.45 17.99
CA VAL A 211 13.78 -57.33 17.84
C VAL A 211 13.13 -58.44 18.64
N LYS A 212 12.36 -58.07 19.67
CA LYS A 212 11.18 -58.79 20.18
C LYS A 212 10.44 -57.95 21.21
#